data_AF-A0A1X1QH92-F1
#
_entry.id   AF-A0A1X1QH92-F1
#
_cell.length_a   1.000
_cell.length_b   1.000
_cell.length_c   1.000
_cell.angle_alpha   90.00
_cell.angle_beta   90.00
_cell.angle_gamma   90.00
#
_symmetry.space_group_name_H-M   'P 1'
#
loop_
_entity.id
_entity.type
_entity.pdbx_description
1 polymer ?
#
loop_
_entity_poly.entity_id
_entity_poly.type
_entity_poly.pdbx_seq_one_letter_code
_entity_poly.pdbx_strand_id
1 'polypeptide(L)'
;MMYRITSLLMLVSLSGCVLTENTRDAAFHLPALELQGGNSTVLVVGVLDERPYVVSGKKPAKYIGEFELSMGGPYDAFTNSKQPMANEFTDKLSGLLSKKFPKIKTVHLKLGLSKQGAVDKLLESGSSKVILITLKEWKSHTAIDTSLWFDAQLETFNAKKQLLSYKRTQGHDTFGGAALAGPITNAKRTLPHAFRQKMQALFSDSLVMASLTSNSAVPIAQRAVDDVTAPMPAEGELVVRQACTVELILYWKNSGIADQEILTRCNAVK
;
A
#
# COMPACT_ATOMS: atom_id res chain seq x y z
N MET A 1 65.12 -2.07 -5.75
CA MET A 1 64.17 -2.12 -6.90
C MET A 1 62.74 -2.59 -6.52
N MET A 2 62.51 -3.16 -5.33
CA MET A 2 61.16 -3.63 -4.90
C MET A 2 60.25 -2.55 -4.27
N TYR A 3 60.79 -1.43 -3.79
CA TYR A 3 59.98 -0.37 -3.15
C TYR A 3 59.20 0.53 -4.12
N ARG A 4 59.53 0.53 -5.42
CA ARG A 4 58.81 1.33 -6.43
C ARG A 4 57.55 0.64 -6.96
N ILE A 5 57.42 -0.67 -6.77
CA ILE A 5 56.28 -1.45 -7.25
C ILE A 5 55.16 -1.48 -6.19
N THR A 6 55.50 -1.41 -4.90
CA THR A 6 54.52 -1.38 -3.80
C THR A 6 53.74 -0.07 -3.69
N SER A 7 54.29 1.07 -4.11
CA SER A 7 53.54 2.34 -4.13
C SER A 7 52.49 2.40 -5.26
N LEU A 8 52.67 1.65 -6.35
CA LEU A 8 51.73 1.68 -7.47
C LEU A 8 50.49 0.81 -7.21
N LEU A 9 50.61 -0.22 -6.37
CA LEU A 9 49.49 -1.13 -6.05
C LEU A 9 48.48 -0.53 -5.05
N MET A 10 48.91 0.45 -4.25
CA MET A 10 48.05 1.12 -3.23
C MET A 10 47.19 2.25 -3.82
N LEU A 11 47.50 2.72 -5.04
CA LEU A 11 46.72 3.74 -5.75
C LEU A 11 45.55 3.17 -6.57
N VAL A 12 45.53 1.85 -6.82
CA VAL A 12 44.47 1.20 -7.61
C VAL A 12 43.29 0.74 -6.75
N SER A 13 43.38 0.87 -5.41
CA SER A 13 42.31 0.49 -4.48
C SER A 13 41.27 1.60 -4.22
N LEU A 14 41.43 2.79 -4.82
CA LEU A 14 40.53 3.93 -4.62
C LEU A 14 39.50 4.16 -5.74
N SER A 15 39.39 3.27 -6.72
CA SER A 15 38.19 3.21 -7.59
C SER A 15 37.02 2.54 -6.86
N GLY A 16 36.70 3.04 -5.67
CA GLY A 16 35.36 2.89 -5.15
C GLY A 16 34.42 3.57 -6.14
N CYS A 17 33.55 2.79 -6.78
CA CYS A 17 32.40 3.36 -7.48
C CYS A 17 31.59 4.14 -6.46
N VAL A 18 31.85 5.43 -6.37
CA VAL A 18 31.00 6.41 -5.76
C VAL A 18 29.70 6.37 -6.56
N LEU A 19 28.71 5.63 -6.05
CA LEU A 19 27.32 5.62 -6.52
C LEU A 19 26.61 6.93 -6.11
N THR A 20 27.27 8.08 -6.27
CA THR A 20 26.71 9.38 -5.94
C THR A 20 26.58 10.19 -7.22
N GLU A 21 25.46 10.02 -7.93
CA GLU A 21 24.75 11.13 -8.58
C GLU A 21 23.50 10.64 -9.33
N ASN A 22 23.54 9.47 -9.96
CA ASN A 22 22.43 9.06 -10.86
C ASN A 22 21.22 8.37 -10.20
N THR A 23 21.22 8.11 -8.90
CA THR A 23 20.06 7.50 -8.20
C THR A 23 19.19 8.53 -7.47
N ARG A 24 19.63 9.79 -7.38
CA ARG A 24 18.91 10.84 -6.63
C ARG A 24 17.74 11.44 -7.42
N ASP A 25 17.92 11.64 -8.73
CA ASP A 25 16.83 12.09 -9.61
C ASP A 25 15.85 10.96 -9.97
N ALA A 26 16.34 9.72 -10.05
CA ALA A 26 15.52 8.55 -10.34
C ALA A 26 14.50 8.21 -9.23
N ALA A 27 14.70 8.68 -7.99
CA ALA A 27 13.78 8.45 -6.89
C ALA A 27 12.39 9.08 -7.12
N PHE A 28 12.27 10.08 -8.01
CA PHE A 28 10.99 10.74 -8.32
C PHE A 28 10.31 10.23 -9.60
N HIS A 29 11.03 9.48 -10.44
CA HIS A 29 10.50 8.83 -11.63
C HIS A 29 10.19 7.36 -11.32
N LEU A 30 9.07 7.15 -10.64
CA LEU A 30 8.56 5.81 -10.40
C LEU A 30 8.17 5.17 -11.75
N PRO A 31 8.58 3.92 -12.03
CA PRO A 31 8.14 3.25 -13.23
C PRO A 31 6.60 3.09 -13.25
N ALA A 32 6.01 2.67 -14.36
CA ALA A 32 4.60 2.28 -14.40
C ALA A 32 4.37 0.92 -13.72
N LEU A 33 3.19 0.69 -13.16
CA LEU A 33 2.82 -0.57 -12.51
C LEU A 33 2.84 -1.73 -13.51
N GLU A 34 3.17 -2.91 -13.01
CA GLU A 34 3.25 -4.15 -13.79
C GLU A 34 1.94 -4.91 -13.61
N LEU A 35 0.90 -4.50 -14.33
CA LEU A 35 -0.45 -5.06 -14.19
C LEU A 35 -0.76 -6.08 -15.27
N GLN A 36 -1.33 -7.22 -14.87
CA GLN A 36 -1.84 -8.27 -15.76
C GLN A 36 -3.38 -8.31 -15.70
N GLY A 37 -4.05 -8.64 -16.81
CA GLY A 37 -5.52 -8.56 -16.90
C GLY A 37 -6.04 -7.11 -17.01
N GLY A 38 -7.36 -6.89 -16.97
CA GLY A 38 -7.97 -5.54 -17.10
C GLY A 38 -7.99 -4.98 -18.53
N ASN A 39 -9.12 -4.41 -18.97
CA ASN A 39 -9.25 -3.79 -20.30
C ASN A 39 -10.24 -2.61 -20.34
N SER A 40 -10.42 -1.91 -19.22
CA SER A 40 -11.28 -0.73 -19.20
C SER A 40 -10.69 0.35 -20.10
N THR A 41 -11.46 0.82 -21.07
CA THR A 41 -11.03 1.82 -22.05
C THR A 41 -10.96 3.23 -21.48
N VAL A 42 -11.75 3.52 -20.45
CA VAL A 42 -11.70 4.76 -19.65
C VAL A 42 -11.77 4.36 -18.19
N LEU A 43 -10.88 4.94 -17.38
CA LEU A 43 -10.79 4.66 -15.96
C LEU A 43 -10.71 5.96 -15.20
N VAL A 44 -11.54 6.14 -14.19
CA VAL A 44 -11.47 7.31 -13.31
C VAL A 44 -11.01 6.88 -11.94
N VAL A 45 -10.02 7.57 -11.39
CA VAL A 45 -9.42 7.22 -10.09
C VAL A 45 -9.39 8.45 -9.21
N GLY A 46 -9.72 8.27 -7.93
CA GLY A 46 -9.54 9.28 -6.90
C GLY A 46 -9.12 8.66 -5.58
N VAL A 47 -8.43 9.45 -4.77
CA VAL A 47 -7.99 9.08 -3.43
C VAL A 47 -8.75 9.92 -2.40
N LEU A 48 -9.42 9.26 -1.46
CA LEU A 48 -10.11 9.87 -0.33
C LEU A 48 -9.25 9.73 0.92
N ASP A 49 -8.99 10.85 1.59
CA ASP A 49 -8.28 10.87 2.87
C ASP A 49 -9.27 10.73 4.03
N GLU A 50 -9.27 9.58 4.67
CA GLU A 50 -10.07 9.28 5.88
C GLU A 50 -9.17 9.10 7.12
N ARG A 51 -7.91 9.56 7.08
CA ARG A 51 -7.01 9.47 8.23
C ARG A 51 -7.62 10.24 9.41
N PRO A 52 -7.87 9.61 10.57
CA PRO A 52 -8.64 10.22 11.65
C PRO A 52 -8.08 11.56 12.13
N TYR A 53 -6.75 11.67 12.20
CA TYR A 53 -6.06 12.89 12.62
C TYR A 53 -6.08 14.01 11.57
N VAL A 54 -6.34 13.71 10.29
CA VAL A 54 -6.51 14.72 9.24
C VAL A 54 -7.97 15.18 9.18
N VAL A 55 -8.91 14.24 9.20
CA VAL A 55 -10.34 14.53 9.16
C VAL A 55 -10.79 15.36 10.37
N SER A 56 -10.24 15.07 11.56
CA SER A 56 -10.48 15.86 12.78
C SER A 56 -9.79 17.22 12.80
N GLY A 57 -8.92 17.52 11.83
CA GLY A 57 -8.13 18.76 11.78
C GLY A 57 -6.92 18.80 12.72
N LYS A 58 -6.62 17.72 13.46
CA LYS A 58 -5.45 17.64 14.36
C LYS A 58 -4.12 17.77 13.60
N LYS A 59 -4.05 17.25 12.37
CA LYS A 59 -2.95 17.43 11.42
C LYS A 59 -3.51 17.99 10.11
N PRO A 60 -2.76 18.84 9.39
CA PRO A 60 -3.22 19.38 8.12
C PRO A 60 -3.23 18.30 7.02
N ALA A 61 -4.05 18.45 5.98
CA ALA A 61 -4.17 17.48 4.88
C ALA A 61 -2.87 17.20 4.11
N LYS A 62 -1.90 18.12 4.17
CA LYS A 62 -0.55 17.97 3.60
C LYS A 62 0.38 17.09 4.45
N TYR A 63 -0.03 16.64 5.63
CA TYR A 63 0.78 15.83 6.53
C TYR A 63 1.03 14.43 5.94
N ILE A 64 2.29 13.97 5.99
CA ILE A 64 2.73 12.67 5.44
C ILE A 64 3.48 11.80 6.46
N GLY A 65 3.75 12.33 7.66
CA GLY A 65 4.52 11.63 8.66
C GLY A 65 5.33 12.55 9.56
N GLU A 66 6.31 11.97 10.22
CA GLU A 66 7.22 12.64 11.14
C GLU A 66 8.67 12.25 10.80
N PHE A 67 9.62 13.12 11.13
CA PHE A 67 11.04 12.78 11.11
C PHE A 67 11.73 13.33 12.36
N GLU A 68 12.76 12.62 12.80
CA GLU A 68 13.61 13.01 13.92
C GLU A 68 15.00 13.33 13.41
N LEU A 69 15.56 14.43 13.91
CA LEU A 69 16.96 14.76 13.74
C LEU A 69 17.71 14.30 14.98
N SER A 70 19.02 14.07 14.85
CA SER A 70 19.86 13.53 15.93
C SER A 70 19.81 14.32 17.25
N MET A 71 19.33 15.57 17.22
CA MET A 71 19.10 16.42 18.38
C MET A 71 17.74 17.13 18.23
N GLY A 72 16.67 16.58 18.81
CA GLY A 72 15.32 17.18 18.79
C GLY A 72 14.19 16.17 18.99
N GLY A 73 12.97 16.66 19.19
CA GLY A 73 11.75 15.83 19.13
C GLY A 73 11.26 15.60 17.68
N PRO A 74 10.19 14.83 17.48
CA PRO A 74 9.66 14.56 16.14
C PRO A 74 9.11 15.84 15.49
N TYR A 75 9.48 16.05 14.23
CA TYR A 75 8.99 17.13 13.39
C TYR A 75 8.02 16.61 12.35
N ASP A 76 6.94 17.34 12.11
CA ASP A 76 5.98 16.99 11.08
C ASP A 76 6.60 17.10 9.68
N ALA A 77 6.45 16.04 8.91
CA ALA A 77 6.72 15.99 7.48
C ALA A 77 5.46 16.35 6.69
N PHE A 78 5.64 17.17 5.66
CA PHE A 78 4.59 17.56 4.74
C PHE A 78 4.92 17.19 3.30
N THR A 79 3.89 17.11 2.46
CA THR A 79 4.02 17.02 1.00
C THR A 79 4.93 18.11 0.45
N ASN A 80 5.71 17.79 -0.58
CA ASN A 80 6.64 18.75 -1.17
C ASN A 80 5.90 19.91 -1.85
N SER A 81 4.76 19.64 -2.48
CA SER A 81 3.91 20.67 -3.10
C SER A 81 3.13 21.53 -2.10
N LYS A 82 3.12 21.14 -0.82
CA LYS A 82 2.25 21.69 0.24
C LYS A 82 0.75 21.50 -0.02
N GLN A 83 0.37 20.70 -1.02
CA GLN A 83 -1.02 20.31 -1.29
C GLN A 83 -1.45 19.12 -0.43
N PRO A 84 -2.77 18.83 -0.34
CA PRO A 84 -3.25 17.61 0.31
C PRO A 84 -2.56 16.36 -0.22
N MET A 85 -2.14 15.46 0.67
CA MET A 85 -1.43 14.22 0.32
C MET A 85 -2.23 13.34 -0.63
N ALA A 86 -3.55 13.23 -0.43
CA ALA A 86 -4.42 12.49 -1.33
C ALA A 86 -4.41 13.02 -2.77
N ASN A 87 -4.22 14.33 -2.97
CA ASN A 87 -4.12 14.91 -4.31
C ASN A 87 -2.79 14.50 -4.97
N GLU A 88 -1.67 14.57 -4.23
CA GLU A 88 -0.38 14.10 -4.77
C GLU A 88 -0.44 12.61 -5.15
N PHE A 89 -1.09 11.78 -4.35
CA PHE A 89 -1.26 10.36 -4.67
C PHE A 89 -2.11 10.17 -5.90
N THR A 90 -3.24 10.89 -5.98
CA THR A 90 -4.14 10.89 -7.13
C THR A 90 -3.39 11.26 -8.42
N ASP A 91 -2.56 12.30 -8.38
CA ASP A 91 -1.80 12.75 -9.54
C ASP A 91 -0.76 11.72 -9.98
N LYS A 92 -0.07 11.09 -9.03
CA LYS A 92 0.93 10.05 -9.32
C LYS A 92 0.31 8.80 -9.93
N LEU A 93 -0.95 8.48 -9.61
CA LEU A 93 -1.64 7.31 -10.18
C LEU A 93 -1.79 7.40 -11.70
N SER A 94 -1.94 8.59 -12.27
CA SER A 94 -2.00 8.76 -13.74
C SER A 94 -0.75 8.19 -14.42
N GLY A 95 0.44 8.54 -13.93
CA GLY A 95 1.72 8.03 -14.44
C GLY A 95 1.91 6.54 -14.16
N LEU A 96 1.57 6.10 -12.95
CA LEU A 96 1.70 4.70 -12.54
C LEU A 96 0.82 3.75 -13.36
N LEU A 97 -0.38 4.18 -13.76
CA LEU A 97 -1.35 3.34 -14.47
C LEU A 97 -1.35 3.54 -15.99
N SER A 98 -0.70 4.59 -16.49
CA SER A 98 -0.70 5.00 -17.91
C SER A 98 -0.35 3.87 -18.89
N LYS A 99 0.61 3.00 -18.54
CA LYS A 99 1.04 1.86 -19.37
C LYS A 99 -0.11 0.88 -19.66
N LYS A 100 -1.03 0.70 -18.69
CA LYS A 100 -2.14 -0.25 -18.79
C LYS A 100 -3.45 0.42 -19.19
N PHE A 101 -3.68 1.64 -18.72
CA PHE A 101 -4.92 2.38 -18.91
C PHE A 101 -4.61 3.74 -19.57
N PRO A 102 -4.55 3.80 -20.91
CA PRO A 102 -4.10 5.00 -21.63
C PRO A 102 -5.06 6.19 -21.49
N LYS A 103 -6.34 5.97 -21.15
CA LYS A 103 -7.33 7.02 -20.91
C LYS A 103 -7.76 7.04 -19.44
N ILE A 104 -6.77 7.13 -18.55
CA ILE A 104 -7.03 7.38 -17.13
C ILE A 104 -7.37 8.86 -16.90
N LYS A 105 -8.42 9.11 -16.14
CA LYS A 105 -8.78 10.42 -15.59
C LYS A 105 -8.59 10.38 -14.09
N THR A 106 -8.00 11.43 -13.52
CA THR A 106 -7.85 11.58 -12.08
C THR A 106 -8.80 12.66 -11.58
N VAL A 107 -9.40 12.44 -10.41
CA VAL A 107 -10.32 13.40 -9.79
C VAL A 107 -9.87 13.63 -8.36
N HIS A 108 -9.59 14.88 -8.02
CA HIS A 108 -9.27 15.26 -6.64
C HIS A 108 -10.53 15.26 -5.80
N LEU A 109 -10.47 14.58 -4.66
CA LEU A 109 -11.57 14.49 -3.72
C LEU A 109 -11.32 15.45 -2.55
N LYS A 110 -12.38 16.14 -2.13
CA LYS A 110 -12.31 17.06 -0.99
C LYS A 110 -12.26 16.25 0.32
N LEU A 111 -11.48 16.75 1.28
CA LEU A 111 -11.46 16.20 2.64
C LEU A 111 -12.85 16.29 3.28
N GLY A 112 -13.24 15.23 4.01
CA GLY A 112 -14.52 15.16 4.72
C GLY A 112 -15.71 14.77 3.85
N LEU A 113 -15.50 14.40 2.58
CA LEU A 113 -16.54 13.75 1.79
C LEU A 113 -16.87 12.38 2.39
N SER A 114 -18.15 12.02 2.38
CA SER A 114 -18.53 10.62 2.63
C SER A 114 -18.07 9.75 1.46
N LYS A 115 -17.84 8.47 1.72
CA LYS A 115 -17.54 7.48 0.67
C LYS A 115 -18.53 7.53 -0.50
N GLN A 116 -19.83 7.64 -0.23
CA GLN A 116 -20.84 7.75 -1.29
C GLN A 116 -20.70 9.05 -2.09
N GLY A 117 -20.47 10.18 -1.41
CA GLY A 117 -20.20 11.46 -2.08
C GLY A 117 -18.93 11.45 -2.93
N ALA A 118 -17.90 10.71 -2.49
CA ALA A 118 -16.69 10.50 -3.27
C ALA A 118 -16.95 9.69 -4.55
N VAL A 119 -17.70 8.59 -4.46
CA VAL A 119 -18.10 7.79 -5.63
C VAL A 119 -18.94 8.63 -6.61
N ASP A 120 -19.87 9.44 -6.10
CA ASP A 120 -20.69 10.32 -6.91
C ASP A 120 -19.83 11.33 -7.68
N LYS A 121 -18.86 11.94 -6.99
CA LYS A 121 -17.92 12.88 -7.61
C LYS A 121 -17.07 12.23 -8.70
N LEU A 122 -16.66 10.97 -8.51
CA LEU A 122 -15.93 10.22 -9.52
C LEU A 122 -16.79 9.92 -10.74
N LEU A 123 -18.07 9.60 -10.53
CA LEU A 123 -19.01 9.26 -11.61
C LEU A 123 -19.45 10.47 -12.44
N GLU A 124 -19.41 11.69 -11.90
CA GLU A 124 -19.66 12.94 -12.65
C GLU A 124 -18.77 13.09 -13.90
N SER A 125 -17.60 12.45 -13.91
CA SER A 125 -16.68 12.44 -15.05
C SER A 125 -17.17 11.64 -16.29
N GLY A 126 -18.32 10.97 -16.16
CA GLY A 126 -18.99 10.22 -17.23
C GLY A 126 -18.40 8.83 -17.50
N SER A 127 -17.53 8.32 -16.63
CA SER A 127 -16.92 7.00 -16.82
C SER A 127 -17.85 5.86 -16.40
N SER A 128 -17.80 4.76 -17.14
CA SER A 128 -18.52 3.52 -16.79
C SER A 128 -17.90 2.79 -15.60
N LYS A 129 -16.61 3.06 -15.32
CA LYS A 129 -15.81 2.48 -14.24
C LYS A 129 -15.09 3.54 -13.44
N VAL A 130 -15.20 3.46 -12.13
CA VAL A 130 -14.49 4.33 -11.20
C VAL A 130 -13.78 3.50 -10.14
N ILE A 131 -12.63 4.00 -9.69
CA ILE A 131 -11.85 3.44 -8.59
C ILE A 131 -11.77 4.51 -7.50
N LEU A 132 -12.14 4.11 -6.30
CA LEU A 132 -11.95 4.90 -5.10
C LEU A 132 -10.86 4.22 -4.26
N ILE A 133 -9.81 4.95 -3.94
CA ILE A 133 -8.82 4.53 -2.95
C ILE A 133 -9.09 5.32 -1.67
N THR A 134 -9.32 4.65 -0.56
CA THR A 134 -9.56 5.25 0.75
C THR A 134 -8.36 5.03 1.64
N LEU A 135 -7.79 6.10 2.19
CA LEU A 135 -6.66 6.06 3.11
C LEU A 135 -7.15 6.22 4.55
N LYS A 136 -7.07 5.16 5.35
CA LYS A 136 -7.39 5.20 6.78
C LYS A 136 -6.16 5.44 7.64
N GLU A 137 -5.01 4.98 7.17
CA GLU A 137 -3.70 5.27 7.75
C GLU A 137 -2.68 5.44 6.61
N TRP A 138 -1.86 6.47 6.73
CA TRP A 138 -0.67 6.65 5.90
C TRP A 138 0.23 7.66 6.60
N LYS A 139 1.20 7.12 7.32
CA LYS A 139 2.14 7.89 8.15
C LYS A 139 3.52 7.28 8.04
N SER A 140 4.49 8.09 7.68
CA SER A 140 5.89 7.75 7.83
C SER A 140 6.43 8.23 9.17
N HIS A 141 7.42 7.53 9.73
CA HIS A 141 8.25 8.04 10.81
C HIS A 141 9.70 7.76 10.44
N THR A 142 10.54 8.78 10.36
CA THR A 142 11.95 8.57 10.02
C THR A 142 12.88 9.11 11.09
N ALA A 143 13.55 8.20 11.79
CA ALA A 143 14.61 8.49 12.74
C ALA A 143 15.89 7.78 12.28
N ILE A 144 16.40 6.83 13.06
CA ILE A 144 17.49 5.92 12.65
C ILE A 144 17.06 5.04 11.47
N ASP A 145 15.80 4.63 11.46
CA ASP A 145 15.14 3.89 10.39
C ASP A 145 13.92 4.66 9.87
N THR A 146 13.51 4.37 8.63
CA THR A 146 12.26 4.88 8.06
C THR A 146 11.18 3.83 8.20
N SER A 147 10.12 4.12 8.95
CA SER A 147 8.95 3.26 9.09
C SER A 147 7.75 3.85 8.36
N LEU A 148 6.88 3.00 7.82
CA LEU A 148 5.62 3.37 7.17
C LEU A 148 4.48 2.54 7.75
N TRP A 149 3.54 3.22 8.42
CA TRP A 149 2.23 2.65 8.75
C TRP A 149 1.26 3.00 7.64
N PHE A 150 0.52 2.01 7.18
CA PHE A 150 -0.43 2.17 6.10
C PHE A 150 -1.68 1.33 6.35
N ASP A 151 -2.81 1.87 5.92
CA ASP A 151 -4.09 1.20 5.78
C ASP A 151 -4.81 1.87 4.62
N ALA A 152 -4.75 1.20 3.47
CA ALA A 152 -5.29 1.68 2.22
C ALA A 152 -6.26 0.63 1.65
N GLN A 153 -7.40 1.12 1.19
CA GLN A 153 -8.47 0.33 0.63
C GLN A 153 -8.76 0.79 -0.79
N LEU A 154 -8.78 -0.14 -1.75
CA LEU A 154 -9.18 0.09 -3.12
C LEU A 154 -10.55 -0.54 -3.36
N GLU A 155 -11.46 0.25 -3.92
CA GLU A 155 -12.79 -0.19 -4.30
C GLU A 155 -13.08 0.21 -5.75
N THR A 156 -13.69 -0.70 -6.50
CA THR A 156 -14.09 -0.45 -7.88
C THR A 156 -15.60 -0.45 -8.01
N PHE A 157 -16.14 0.50 -8.77
CA PHE A 157 -17.58 0.65 -8.94
C PHE A 157 -17.96 0.74 -10.42
N ASN A 158 -19.19 0.35 -10.74
CA ASN A 158 -19.80 0.62 -12.04
C ASN A 158 -20.60 1.93 -12.03
N ALA A 159 -21.11 2.33 -13.19
CA ALA A 159 -21.97 3.50 -13.36
C ALA A 159 -23.25 3.49 -12.50
N LYS A 160 -23.68 2.33 -12.00
CA LYS A 160 -24.85 2.17 -11.11
C LYS A 160 -24.48 2.28 -9.63
N LYS A 161 -23.27 2.74 -9.30
CA LYS A 161 -22.72 2.81 -7.93
C LYS A 161 -22.59 1.45 -7.24
N GLN A 162 -22.63 0.35 -7.99
CA GLN A 162 -22.49 -0.99 -7.41
C GLN A 162 -21.02 -1.32 -7.24
N LEU A 163 -20.65 -1.80 -6.04
CA LEU A 163 -19.31 -2.28 -5.72
C LEU A 163 -19.02 -3.57 -6.50
N LEU A 164 -17.97 -3.55 -7.32
CA LEU A 164 -17.57 -4.66 -8.16
C LEU A 164 -16.45 -5.49 -7.51
N SER A 165 -15.45 -4.81 -6.95
CA SER A 165 -14.34 -5.40 -6.21
C SER A 165 -13.87 -4.51 -5.07
N TYR A 166 -13.21 -5.13 -4.11
CA TYR A 166 -12.65 -4.55 -2.90
C TYR A 166 -11.29 -5.19 -2.64
N LYS A 167 -10.30 -4.37 -2.29
CA LYS A 167 -9.02 -4.84 -1.76
C LYS A 167 -8.53 -3.91 -0.67
N ARG A 168 -8.02 -4.46 0.43
CA ARG A 168 -7.35 -3.69 1.48
C ARG A 168 -5.92 -4.17 1.66
N THR A 169 -5.03 -3.22 1.93
CA THR A 169 -3.68 -3.48 2.40
C THR A 169 -3.44 -2.65 3.66
N GLN A 170 -3.03 -3.31 4.72
CA GLN A 170 -2.71 -2.66 5.99
C GLN A 170 -1.44 -3.26 6.57
N GLY A 171 -0.71 -2.48 7.35
CA GLY A 171 0.47 -2.98 8.04
C GLY A 171 1.48 -1.89 8.37
N HIS A 172 2.68 -2.37 8.65
CA HIS A 172 3.82 -1.57 9.04
C HIS A 172 5.07 -2.14 8.37
N ASP A 173 5.72 -1.32 7.54
CA ASP A 173 7.01 -1.66 6.94
C ASP A 173 8.11 -0.80 7.58
N THR A 174 9.29 -1.40 7.80
CA THR A 174 10.49 -0.69 8.25
C THR A 174 11.58 -0.81 7.19
N PHE A 175 12.19 0.33 6.85
CA PHE A 175 13.24 0.48 5.87
C PHE A 175 14.50 1.02 6.54
N GLY A 176 15.56 0.22 6.53
CA GLY A 176 16.86 0.63 7.07
C GLY A 176 17.58 1.67 6.21
N GLY A 177 18.78 2.06 6.66
CA GLY A 177 19.71 2.90 5.89
C GLY A 177 19.58 4.40 6.14
N ALA A 178 18.65 4.85 6.99
CA ALA A 178 18.58 6.25 7.42
C ALA A 178 19.79 6.65 8.29
N ALA A 179 20.39 5.73 9.04
CA ALA A 179 21.66 5.95 9.74
C ALA A 179 22.84 6.32 8.82
N LEU A 180 22.85 5.83 7.57
CA LEU A 180 23.93 6.09 6.60
C LEU A 180 23.65 7.30 5.70
N ALA A 181 22.41 7.44 5.22
CA ALA A 181 22.04 8.50 4.27
C ALA A 181 21.51 9.78 4.94
N GLY A 182 21.19 9.70 6.24
CA GLY A 182 20.44 10.70 6.97
C GLY A 182 18.92 10.50 6.85
N PRO A 183 18.13 10.87 7.88
CA PRO A 183 16.68 10.65 7.94
C PRO A 183 15.93 11.18 6.70
N ILE A 184 16.13 12.46 6.38
CA ILE A 184 15.39 13.15 5.31
C ILE A 184 15.73 12.56 3.94
N THR A 185 17.01 12.30 3.67
CA THR A 185 17.47 11.74 2.39
C THR A 185 16.93 10.33 2.19
N ASN A 186 16.95 9.50 3.24
CA ASN A 186 16.43 8.15 3.15
C ASN A 186 14.93 8.16 2.87
N ALA A 187 14.15 8.95 3.62
CA ALA A 187 12.70 9.06 3.44
C ALA A 187 12.32 9.50 2.02
N LYS A 188 13.02 10.51 1.46
CA LYS A 188 12.80 10.98 0.08
C LYS A 188 13.06 9.90 -0.97
N ARG A 189 13.95 8.95 -0.67
CA ARG A 189 14.28 7.84 -1.56
C ARG A 189 13.32 6.67 -1.37
N THR A 190 13.07 6.24 -0.14
CA THR A 190 12.37 4.98 0.16
C THR A 190 10.85 5.09 0.06
N LEU A 191 10.26 6.19 0.56
CA LEU A 191 8.81 6.33 0.65
C LEU A 191 8.10 6.36 -0.72
N PRO A 192 8.64 7.00 -1.78
CA PRO A 192 8.03 6.90 -3.12
C PRO A 192 8.00 5.47 -3.66
N HIS A 193 9.06 4.68 -3.42
CA HIS A 193 9.08 3.27 -3.83
C HIS A 193 8.10 2.43 -3.01
N ALA A 194 8.01 2.66 -1.70
CA ALA A 194 7.01 2.02 -0.84
C ALA A 194 5.59 2.34 -1.32
N PHE A 195 5.30 3.60 -1.68
CA PHE A 195 4.03 4.00 -2.29
C PHE A 195 3.73 3.19 -3.56
N ARG A 196 4.67 3.13 -4.52
CA ARG A 196 4.51 2.32 -5.73
C ARG A 196 4.23 0.86 -5.39
N GLN A 197 4.96 0.28 -4.45
CA GLN A 197 4.80 -1.12 -4.06
C GLN A 197 3.41 -1.40 -3.47
N LYS A 198 2.88 -0.51 -2.60
CA LYS A 198 1.53 -0.67 -2.05
C LYS A 198 0.45 -0.48 -3.12
N MET A 199 0.63 0.46 -4.05
CA MET A 199 -0.27 0.60 -5.19
C MET A 199 -0.20 -0.62 -6.11
N GLN A 200 0.98 -1.16 -6.39
CA GLN A 200 1.13 -2.41 -7.13
C GLN A 200 0.33 -3.55 -6.46
N ALA A 201 0.47 -3.72 -5.14
CA ALA A 201 -0.25 -4.76 -4.41
C ALA A 201 -1.79 -4.60 -4.47
N LEU A 202 -2.30 -3.37 -4.38
CA LEU A 202 -3.73 -3.09 -4.49
C LEU A 202 -4.27 -3.36 -5.90
N PHE A 203 -3.55 -2.91 -6.93
CA PHE A 203 -4.00 -3.01 -8.32
C PHE A 203 -3.74 -4.37 -8.96
N SER A 204 -2.75 -5.14 -8.50
CA SER A 204 -2.46 -6.48 -9.03
C SER A 204 -3.43 -7.56 -8.54
N ASP A 205 -4.33 -7.24 -7.61
CA ASP A 205 -5.33 -8.17 -7.14
C ASP A 205 -6.23 -8.67 -8.29
N SER A 206 -6.45 -9.98 -8.35
CA SER A 206 -7.16 -10.62 -9.47
C SER A 206 -8.60 -10.16 -9.57
N LEU A 207 -9.30 -9.97 -8.45
CA LEU A 207 -10.67 -9.47 -8.41
C LEU A 207 -10.74 -8.01 -8.83
N VAL A 208 -9.77 -7.19 -8.40
CA VAL A 208 -9.64 -5.81 -8.86
C VAL A 208 -9.48 -5.78 -10.38
N MET A 209 -8.52 -6.52 -10.94
CA MET A 209 -8.28 -6.52 -12.39
C MET A 209 -9.46 -7.10 -13.19
N ALA A 210 -10.16 -8.10 -12.67
CA ALA A 210 -11.40 -8.64 -13.27
C ALA A 210 -12.55 -7.63 -13.22
N SER A 211 -12.67 -6.85 -12.16
CA SER A 211 -13.71 -5.80 -12.08
C SER A 211 -13.50 -4.65 -13.07
N LEU A 212 -12.26 -4.49 -13.56
CA LEU A 212 -11.91 -3.53 -14.60
C LEU A 212 -12.11 -4.09 -16.01
N THR A 213 -12.55 -5.34 -16.17
CA THR A 213 -13.03 -5.89 -17.47
C THR A 213 -14.54 -6.04 -17.49
N SER A 214 -15.13 -6.55 -16.40
CA SER A 214 -16.55 -6.93 -16.34
C SER A 214 -17.42 -5.85 -15.70
N ASN A 215 -18.65 -5.68 -16.19
CA ASN A 215 -19.67 -4.81 -15.59
C ASN A 215 -20.48 -5.44 -14.46
N SER A 216 -20.33 -6.75 -14.26
CA SER A 216 -21.03 -7.50 -13.24
C SER A 216 -20.18 -7.61 -11.97
N ALA A 217 -20.82 -7.42 -10.82
CA ALA A 217 -20.21 -7.68 -9.53
C ALA A 217 -19.89 -9.18 -9.42
N VAL A 218 -18.67 -9.49 -8.96
CA VAL A 218 -18.30 -10.88 -8.64
C VAL A 218 -19.15 -11.34 -7.44
N PRO A 219 -19.74 -12.55 -7.47
CA PRO A 219 -20.55 -13.07 -6.37
C PRO A 219 -19.80 -13.08 -5.03
N ILE A 220 -20.52 -12.83 -3.93
CA ILE A 220 -19.97 -12.74 -2.56
C ILE A 220 -19.17 -14.00 -2.17
N ALA A 221 -19.58 -15.17 -2.66
CA ALA A 221 -18.90 -16.44 -2.41
C ALA A 221 -17.44 -16.48 -2.92
N GLN A 222 -17.12 -15.78 -4.01
CA GLN A 222 -15.73 -15.65 -4.49
C GLN A 222 -14.95 -14.56 -3.74
N ARG A 223 -15.64 -13.52 -3.24
CA ARG A 223 -15.02 -12.47 -2.41
C ARG A 223 -14.56 -12.98 -1.04
N ALA A 224 -15.33 -13.89 -0.44
CA ALA A 224 -15.02 -14.46 0.87
C ALA A 224 -13.81 -15.41 0.86
N VAL A 225 -13.44 -15.99 -0.27
CA VAL A 225 -12.29 -16.93 -0.36
C VAL A 225 -10.95 -16.16 -0.39
N ASP A 226 -10.93 -14.97 -1.02
CA ASP A 226 -9.71 -14.15 -1.11
C ASP A 226 -9.44 -13.31 0.17
N ASP A 227 -10.48 -13.05 0.98
CA ASP A 227 -10.40 -12.32 2.26
C ASP A 227 -9.90 -13.19 3.44
N VAL A 228 -9.78 -14.52 3.27
CA VAL A 228 -9.40 -15.46 4.36
C VAL A 228 -7.87 -15.51 4.61
N THR A 229 -7.08 -14.64 3.96
CA THR A 229 -5.66 -14.46 4.29
C THR A 229 -5.44 -13.54 5.51
N ALA A 230 -6.14 -13.82 6.61
CA ALA A 230 -5.76 -13.66 8.03
C ALA A 230 -7.04 -13.70 8.91
N PRO A 231 -7.10 -14.53 9.97
CA PRO A 231 -8.37 -14.93 10.57
C PRO A 231 -8.73 -14.08 11.80
N MET A 232 -10.03 -13.91 12.07
CA MET A 232 -10.67 -14.17 13.37
C MET A 232 -12.19 -13.93 13.34
N PRO A 233 -12.95 -14.45 14.33
CA PRO A 233 -14.06 -15.36 14.12
C PRO A 233 -15.41 -14.64 14.05
N ALA A 234 -16.39 -15.30 13.43
CA ALA A 234 -17.79 -15.02 13.74
C ALA A 234 -18.33 -16.21 14.56
N GLU A 235 -18.63 -15.90 15.82
CA GLU A 235 -19.48 -16.72 16.67
C GLU A 235 -20.86 -16.87 16.02
N GLY A 236 -21.44 -18.05 16.17
CA GLY A 236 -22.87 -18.25 15.98
C GLY A 236 -23.28 -18.96 14.70
N GLU A 237 -22.72 -20.14 14.41
CA GLU A 237 -23.48 -21.21 13.76
C GLU A 237 -22.83 -22.57 14.08
N LEU A 238 -23.67 -23.59 14.28
CA LEU A 238 -23.35 -24.88 14.90
C LEU A 238 -21.96 -25.45 14.54
N VAL A 239 -21.16 -25.73 15.57
CA VAL A 239 -19.90 -26.48 15.46
C VAL A 239 -20.21 -27.91 15.01
N VAL A 240 -20.27 -28.13 13.71
CA VAL A 240 -20.12 -29.47 13.14
C VAL A 240 -18.67 -29.85 13.32
N ARG A 241 -18.40 -30.65 14.36
CA ARG A 241 -17.04 -31.12 14.68
C ARG A 241 -16.44 -31.79 13.45
N GLN A 242 -15.30 -31.30 12.99
CA GLN A 242 -14.58 -31.85 11.83
C GLN A 242 -13.44 -32.78 12.30
N ALA A 243 -13.11 -33.75 11.46
CA ALA A 243 -11.93 -34.58 11.65
C ALA A 243 -10.68 -33.75 11.33
N CYS A 244 -9.77 -33.64 12.30
CA CYS A 244 -8.57 -32.82 12.18
C CYS A 244 -7.38 -33.67 11.76
N THR A 245 -6.53 -33.14 10.87
CA THR A 245 -5.26 -33.77 10.52
C THR A 245 -4.17 -33.39 11.53
N VAL A 246 -3.15 -34.24 11.66
CA VAL A 246 -2.02 -34.01 12.59
C VAL A 246 -1.32 -32.67 12.33
N GLU A 247 -1.17 -32.25 11.07
CA GLU A 247 -0.54 -30.98 10.71
C GLU A 247 -1.33 -29.77 11.21
N LEU A 248 -2.66 -29.84 11.14
CA LEU A 248 -3.54 -28.75 11.59
C LEU A 248 -3.50 -28.60 13.12
N ILE A 249 -3.40 -29.72 13.84
CA ILE A 249 -3.25 -29.73 15.30
C ILE A 249 -1.90 -29.13 15.71
N LEU A 250 -0.82 -29.50 15.02
CA LEU A 250 0.51 -28.95 15.29
C LEU A 250 0.58 -27.45 15.00
N TYR A 251 -0.07 -26.99 13.94
CA TYR A 251 -0.18 -25.57 13.62
C TYR A 251 -0.85 -24.76 14.75
N TRP A 252 -1.98 -25.25 15.29
CA TRP A 252 -2.66 -24.58 16.41
C TRP A 252 -1.88 -24.61 17.71
N LYS A 253 -1.18 -25.72 17.99
CA LYS A 253 -0.32 -25.83 19.18
C LYS A 253 0.85 -24.85 19.12
N ASN A 254 1.47 -24.72 17.95
CA ASN A 254 2.55 -23.76 17.72
C ASN A 254 2.06 -22.30 17.74
N SER A 255 0.75 -22.10 17.55
CA SER A 255 0.09 -20.81 17.68
C SER A 255 -0.37 -20.49 19.11
N GLY A 256 -0.06 -21.35 20.08
CA GLY A 256 -0.33 -21.12 21.51
C GLY A 256 -1.76 -21.42 21.96
N ILE A 257 -2.55 -22.12 21.14
CA ILE A 257 -3.92 -22.54 21.50
C ILE A 257 -3.86 -23.70 22.49
N ALA A 258 -4.68 -23.66 23.55
CA ALA A 258 -4.70 -24.66 24.60
C ALA A 258 -5.25 -26.02 24.10
N ASP A 259 -4.68 -27.12 24.57
CA ASP A 259 -5.04 -28.48 24.13
C ASP A 259 -6.54 -28.78 24.31
N GLN A 260 -7.18 -28.32 25.40
CA GLN A 260 -8.61 -28.45 25.63
C GLN A 260 -9.45 -27.77 24.55
N GLU A 261 -9.01 -26.60 24.08
CA GLU A 261 -9.70 -25.86 23.03
C GLU A 261 -9.54 -26.56 21.66
N ILE A 262 -8.38 -27.16 21.40
CA ILE A 262 -8.16 -28.00 20.21
C ILE A 262 -9.09 -29.22 20.21
N LEU A 263 -9.26 -29.88 21.36
CA LEU A 263 -10.14 -31.04 21.51
C LEU A 263 -11.63 -30.71 21.37
N THR A 264 -12.05 -29.49 21.72
CA THR A 264 -13.44 -29.07 21.44
C THR A 264 -13.72 -28.86 19.96
N ARG A 265 -12.67 -28.64 19.15
CA ARG A 265 -12.76 -28.35 17.71
C ARG A 265 -12.66 -29.61 16.84
N CYS A 266 -12.15 -30.71 17.36
CA CYS A 266 -11.91 -31.96 16.63
C CYS A 266 -12.67 -33.15 17.24
N ASN A 267 -13.41 -33.93 16.44
CA ASN A 267 -14.06 -35.17 16.92
C ASN A 267 -13.22 -36.43 16.73
N ALA A 268 -12.26 -36.41 15.81
CA ALA A 268 -11.30 -37.49 15.56
C ALA A 268 -10.03 -36.92 14.93
N VAL A 269 -8.90 -37.58 15.13
CA VAL A 269 -7.62 -37.26 14.46
C VAL A 269 -7.44 -38.23 13.29
N LYS A 270 -7.20 -37.70 12.10
CA LYS A 270 -6.90 -38.46 10.88
C LYS A 270 -5.44 -38.32 10.49
#